data_AF-A0A7Y4X9Z8-F1
#
_entry.id   AF-A0A7Y4X9Z8-F1
#
_cell.length_a   1.000
_cell.length_b   1.000
_cell.length_c   1.000
_cell.angle_alpha   90.00
_cell.angle_beta   90.00
_cell.angle_gamma   90.00
#
_symmetry.space_group_name_H-M   'P 1'
#
loop_
_entity.id
_entity.type
_entity.pdbx_description
1 polymer ?
#
loop_
_entity_poly.entity_id
_entity_poly.type
_entity_poly.pdbx_seq_one_letter_code
_entity_poly.pdbx_strand_id
1 'polypeptide(L)' 'MIVTEYGVAHLRGCALRERAQRLIAIAHPDFRDSLKKGTQ' A
#
# COMPACT_ATOMS: atom_id res chain seq x y z
N MET A 1 1.64 -7.05 -9.77
CA MET A 1 2.83 -6.69 -8.99
C MET A 1 3.04 -5.21 -9.19
N ILE A 2 3.27 -4.46 -8.12
CA ILE A 2 3.53 -3.02 -8.18
C ILE A 2 4.86 -2.78 -7.47
N VAL A 3 5.73 -1.98 -8.06
CA VAL A 3 7.10 -1.74 -7.59
C VAL A 3 7.31 -0.24 -7.46
N THR A 4 7.96 0.16 -6.39
CA THR A 4 8.48 1.51 -6.13
C THR A 4 9.93 1.40 -5.65
N GLU A 5 10.61 2.52 -5.50
CA GLU A 5 11.90 2.62 -4.82
C GLU A 5 11.83 2.17 -3.35
N TYR A 6 10.63 2.05 -2.78
CA TYR A 6 10.39 1.61 -1.40
C TYR A 6 9.98 0.14 -1.26
N GLY A 7 9.85 -0.61 -2.36
CA GLY A 7 9.62 -2.05 -2.34
C GLY A 7 8.61 -2.57 -3.37
N VAL A 8 8.08 -3.77 -3.12
CA VAL A 8 7.18 -4.48 -4.04
C VAL A 8 5.90 -4.94 -3.33
N ALA A 9 4.75 -4.77 -4.00
CA ALA A 9 3.44 -5.24 -3.55
C ALA A 9 2.82 -6.22 -4.57
N HIS A 10 2.52 -7.42 -4.09
CA HIS A 10 1.72 -8.40 -4.82
C HIS A 10 0.25 -8.26 -4.44
N LEU A 11 -0.62 -7.96 -5.40
CA LEU A 11 -2.04 -7.66 -5.13
C LEU A 11 -3.00 -8.73 -5.67
N ARG A 12 -2.50 -9.72 -6.42
CA ARG A 12 -3.34 -10.77 -7.01
C ARG A 12 -3.91 -11.62 -5.87
N GLY A 13 -5.23 -11.78 -5.83
CA GLY A 13 -5.93 -12.54 -4.79
C GLY A 13 -6.21 -11.76 -3.50
N CYS A 14 -5.77 -10.51 -3.38
CA CYS A 14 -6.00 -9.70 -2.19
C CYS A 14 -7.36 -9.00 -2.21
N ALA A 15 -8.06 -9.00 -1.07
CA ALA A 15 -9.24 -8.16 -0.87
C ALA A 15 -8.87 -6.67 -0.90
N LEU A 16 -9.84 -5.78 -1.15
CA LEU A 16 -9.60 -4.33 -1.26
C LEU A 16 -8.83 -3.75 -0.06
N ARG A 17 -9.20 -4.12 1.16
CA ARG A 17 -8.52 -3.68 2.40
C ARG A 17 -7.06 -4.10 2.44
N GLU A 18 -6.79 -5.35 2.06
CA GLU A 18 -5.42 -5.88 2.01
C GLU A 18 -4.62 -5.22 0.88
N ARG A 19 -5.24 -4.94 -0.27
CA ARG A 19 -4.60 -4.19 -1.35
C ARG A 19 -4.17 -2.80 -0.88
N ALA A 20 -5.03 -2.09 -0.16
CA ALA A 20 -4.73 -0.78 0.38
C ALA A 20 -3.56 -0.82 1.37
N GLN A 21 -3.56 -1.78 2.30
CA GLN A 21 -2.45 -1.98 3.25
C GLN A 21 -1.12 -2.29 2.53
N ARG A 22 -1.13 -3.19 1.54
CA ARG A 22 0.07 -3.56 0.77
C ARG A 22 0.59 -2.40 -0.08
N LEU A 23 -0.30 -1.58 -0.63
CA LEU A 23 0.08 -0.37 -1.37
C LEU A 23 0.69 0.69 -0.45
N ILE A 24 0.10 0.93 0.73
CA ILE A 24 0.63 1.85 1.73
C ILE A 24 2.03 1.43 2.18
N ALA A 25 2.28 0.12 2.32
CA ALA A 25 3.58 -0.40 2.75
C ALA A 25 4.72 -0.08 1.78
N ILE A 26 4.44 0.14 0.49
CA ILE A 26 5.43 0.49 -0.54
C ILE A 26 5.33 1.95 -0.99
N ALA A 27 4.53 2.78 -0.32
CA ALA A 27 4.47 4.22 -0.58
C ALA A 27 5.63 4.97 0.09
N HIS A 28 5.91 6.20 -0.37
CA HIS A 28 6.86 7.12 0.27
C HIS A 28 6.53 7.29 1.75
N PRO A 29 7.52 7.24 2.68
CA PRO A 29 7.30 7.29 4.13
C PRO A 29 6.37 8.41 4.59
N ASP A 30 6.57 9.63 4.08
CA ASP A 30 5.83 10.84 4.45
C ASP A 30 4.31 10.75 4.23
N PHE A 31 3.86 9.89 3.31
CA PHE A 31 2.43 9.77 2.99
C PHE A 31 1.76 8.58 3.66
N ARG A 32 2.49 7.64 4.25
CA ARG A 32 1.92 6.39 4.77
C ARG A 32 0.84 6.62 5.81
N ASP A 33 1.06 7.55 6.74
CA ASP A 33 0.09 7.80 7.81
C ASP A 33 -1.14 8.55 7.31
N SER A 34 -1.00 9.44 6.33
CA SER A 34 -2.14 10.08 5.66
C SER A 34 -2.99 9.05 4.92
N LEU A 35 -2.35 8.16 4.16
CA LEU A 35 -3.04 7.08 3.43
C LEU A 35 -3.73 6.08 4.37
N LYS A 36 -3.11 5.71 5.50
CA LYS A 36 -3.75 4.84 6.51
C LYS A 36 -5.05 5.44 7.04
N LYS A 37 -5.07 6.75 7.30
CA LYS A 37 -6.29 7.43 7.79
C LYS A 37 -7.42 7.41 6.76
N GLY A 38 -7.08 7.50 5.46
CA GLY A 38 -8.03 7.44 4.36
C GLY A 38 -8.56 6.03 4.04
N THR A 39 -8.01 4.98 4.66
CA THR A 39 -8.44 3.57 4.45
C THR A 39 -9.47 3.07 5.48
N GLN A 40 -10.20 3.98 6.13
CA GLN A 40 -11.30 3.66 7.06
C GLN A 40 -12.53 3.11 6.34
#